data_AF-Q6J0T8-F1
#
_entry.id   AF-Q6J0T8-F1
#
_cell.length_a   1.000
_cell.length_b   1.000
_cell.length_c   1.000
_cell.angle_alpha   90.00
_cell.angle_beta   90.00
_cell.angle_gamma   90.00
#
_symmetry.space_group_name_H-M   'P 1'
#
loop_
_entity.id
_entity.type
_entity.pdbx_description
1 polymer ?
#
loop_
_entity_poly.entity_id
_entity_poly.type
_entity_poly.pdbx_seq_one_letter_code
_entity_poly.pdbx_strand_id
1 'polypeptide(L)'
;VRRELADNFCYYQPQYDSLAGAWEWARKTLTDHTGDKREHIYTREQLENAKTSDPLWNASQLEMVHHGKMHGFMRMYWAKKILEWTSQPEEALSIAIYLNDKYHIDGRDPNGFVGCMW
;
A
#
# COMPACT_ATOMS: atom_id res chain seq x y z
N VAL A 1 18.18 -10.09 -6.37
CA VAL A 1 17.25 -9.49 -7.36
C VAL A 1 16.24 -8.56 -6.71
N ARG A 2 15.16 -9.04 -6.07
CA ARG A 2 14.06 -8.14 -5.59
C ARG A 2 14.51 -7.06 -4.61
N ARG A 3 15.30 -7.41 -3.58
CA ARG A 3 15.78 -6.45 -2.56
C ARG A 3 16.59 -5.29 -3.16
N GLU A 4 17.63 -5.61 -3.92
CA GLU A 4 18.52 -4.60 -4.53
C GLU A 4 17.84 -3.82 -5.65
N LEU A 5 16.80 -4.39 -6.28
CA LEU A 5 15.95 -3.64 -7.21
C LEU A 5 15.14 -2.56 -6.46
N ALA A 6 14.74 -2.82 -5.22
CA ALA A 6 14.06 -1.81 -4.42
C ALA A 6 15.00 -0.65 -4.06
N ASP A 7 16.23 -0.97 -3.65
CA ASP A 7 17.29 0.04 -3.45
C ASP A 7 17.54 0.86 -4.71
N ASN A 8 17.62 0.19 -5.87
CA ASN A 8 17.78 0.84 -7.16
C ASN A 8 16.63 1.83 -7.46
N PHE A 9 15.38 1.42 -7.23
CA PHE A 9 14.22 2.29 -7.44
C PHE A 9 14.29 3.53 -6.54
N CYS A 10 14.47 3.35 -5.22
CA CYS A 10 14.53 4.47 -4.29
C CYS A 10 15.74 5.38 -4.53
N TYR A 11 16.85 4.85 -5.05
CA TYR A 11 18.03 5.64 -5.39
C TYR A 11 17.82 6.50 -6.64
N TYR A 12 17.23 5.94 -7.71
CA TYR A 12 17.10 6.63 -8.99
C TYR A 12 15.77 7.38 -9.19
N GLN A 13 14.76 7.13 -8.36
CA GLN A 13 13.47 7.83 -8.39
C GLN A 13 13.29 8.64 -7.09
N PRO A 14 13.56 9.96 -7.09
CA PRO A 14 13.39 10.79 -5.90
C PRO A 14 11.96 10.85 -5.35
N GLN A 15 10.94 10.56 -6.18
CA GLN A 15 9.53 10.53 -5.80
C GLN A 15 9.06 9.08 -5.57
N TYR A 16 9.89 8.24 -4.94
CA TYR A 16 9.64 6.80 -4.77
C TYR A 16 8.42 6.47 -3.91
N ASP A 17 7.96 7.41 -3.09
CA ASP A 17 6.85 7.32 -2.15
C ASP A 17 5.58 8.04 -2.66
N SER A 18 5.57 8.42 -3.94
CA SER A 18 4.48 9.14 -4.58
C SER A 18 4.12 8.51 -5.92
N LEU A 19 2.86 8.62 -6.33
CA LEU A 19 2.43 8.18 -7.66
C LEU A 19 3.19 8.87 -8.80
N ALA A 20 3.76 10.06 -8.55
CA ALA A 20 4.62 10.72 -9.51
C ALA A 20 5.83 9.86 -9.91
N GLY A 21 6.32 8.99 -9.03
CA GLY A 21 7.40 8.04 -9.28
C GLY A 21 6.97 6.75 -9.98
N ALA A 22 5.67 6.50 -10.14
CA ALA A 22 5.16 5.35 -10.87
C ALA A 22 5.34 5.51 -12.39
N TRP A 23 5.38 4.37 -13.10
CA TRP A 23 5.44 4.37 -14.56
C TRP A 23 4.22 5.05 -15.19
N GLU A 24 4.41 5.68 -16.36
CA GLU A 24 3.38 6.46 -17.04
C GLU A 24 2.10 5.68 -17.30
N TRP A 25 2.20 4.42 -17.74
CA TRP A 25 1.03 3.60 -18.02
C TRP A 25 0.16 3.38 -16.76
N ALA A 26 0.79 3.22 -15.59
CA ALA A 26 0.12 3.01 -14.32
C ALA A 26 -0.57 4.31 -13.86
N ARG A 27 0.13 5.44 -13.95
CA ARG A 27 -0.46 6.76 -13.67
C ARG A 27 -1.66 7.03 -14.55
N LYS A 28 -1.54 6.77 -15.86
CA LYS A 28 -2.62 7.00 -16.83
C LYS A 28 -3.85 6.16 -16.52
N THR A 29 -3.70 4.84 -16.33
CA THR A 29 -4.85 3.98 -16.04
C THR A 29 -5.50 4.33 -14.70
N LEU A 30 -4.71 4.67 -13.67
CA LEU A 30 -5.27 5.13 -12.39
C LEU A 30 -6.08 6.41 -12.56
N THR A 31 -5.57 7.39 -13.32
CA THR A 31 -6.27 8.63 -13.65
C THR A 31 -7.57 8.37 -14.41
N ASP A 32 -7.53 7.52 -15.44
CA ASP A 32 -8.69 7.18 -16.27
C ASP A 32 -9.84 6.57 -15.43
N HIS A 33 -9.51 5.90 -14.32
CA HIS A 33 -10.45 5.26 -13.40
C HIS A 33 -10.77 6.07 -12.13
N THR A 34 -10.32 7.33 -12.02
CA THR A 34 -10.63 8.18 -10.84
C THR A 34 -12.12 8.49 -10.66
N GLY A 35 -12.89 8.47 -11.75
CA GLY A 35 -14.34 8.70 -11.74
C GLY A 35 -15.18 7.46 -11.36
N ASP A 36 -14.56 6.30 -11.22
CA ASP A 36 -15.27 5.06 -10.92
C ASP A 36 -15.79 5.07 -9.48
N LYS A 37 -17.04 4.62 -9.30
CA LYS A 37 -17.61 4.46 -7.96
C LYS A 37 -16.91 3.31 -7.23
N ARG A 38 -16.42 3.59 -6.03
CA ARG A 38 -15.89 2.60 -5.10
C ARG A 38 -17.06 1.90 -4.37
N GLU A 39 -17.02 0.58 -4.29
CA GLU A 39 -18.03 -0.22 -3.55
C GLU A 39 -17.96 0.05 -2.04
N HIS A 40 -16.73 0.21 -1.54
CA HIS A 40 -16.44 0.55 -0.15
C HIS A 40 -15.46 1.72 -0.11
N ILE A 41 -15.60 2.58 0.91
CA ILE A 41 -14.62 3.61 1.24
C ILE A 41 -14.38 3.50 2.75
N TYR A 42 -13.14 3.16 3.11
CA TYR A 42 -12.71 3.11 4.50
C TYR A 42 -11.78 4.28 4.82
N THR A 43 -11.98 4.85 6.00
CA THR A 43 -11.03 5.80 6.57
C THR A 43 -9.76 5.08 6.98
N ARG A 44 -8.64 5.82 7.06
CA ARG A 44 -7.39 5.31 7.62
C ARG A 44 -7.58 4.67 9.00
N GLU A 45 -8.42 5.26 9.86
CA GLU A 45 -8.70 4.71 11.20
C GLU A 45 -9.42 3.36 11.13
N GLN A 46 -10.38 3.19 10.22
CA GLN A 46 -11.06 1.90 10.01
C GLN A 46 -10.10 0.84 9.50
N LEU A 47 -9.26 1.19 8.51
CA LEU A 47 -8.24 0.30 7.97
C LEU A 47 -7.22 -0.08 9.06
N GLU A 48 -6.70 0.88 9.81
CA GLU A 48 -5.74 0.67 10.88
C GLU A 48 -6.24 -0.30 11.96
N ASN A 49 -7.52 -0.17 12.33
CA ASN A 49 -8.16 -0.99 13.35
C ASN A 49 -8.80 -2.28 12.80
N ALA A 50 -8.50 -2.68 11.55
CA ALA A 50 -9.04 -3.90 10.92
C ALA A 50 -10.58 -3.96 10.94
N LYS A 51 -11.23 -2.84 10.57
CA LYS A 51 -12.69 -2.68 10.55
C LYS A 51 -13.24 -2.63 9.12
N THR A 52 -12.83 -3.58 8.27
CA THR A 52 -13.41 -3.76 6.93
C THR A 52 -14.45 -4.88 6.91
N SER A 53 -15.20 -5.00 5.82
CA SER A 53 -16.09 -6.13 5.56
C SER A 53 -15.35 -7.43 5.24
N ASP A 54 -14.05 -7.36 4.93
CA ASP A 54 -13.26 -8.50 4.49
C ASP A 54 -12.45 -9.09 5.66
N PRO A 55 -12.84 -10.27 6.17
CA PRO A 55 -12.15 -10.89 7.30
C PRO A 55 -10.70 -11.31 6.97
N LEU A 56 -10.37 -11.60 5.71
CA LEU A 56 -9.01 -11.94 5.32
C LEU A 56 -8.09 -10.71 5.38
N TRP A 57 -8.61 -9.57 4.93
CA TRP A 57 -7.90 -8.30 5.05
C TRP A 57 -7.71 -7.90 6.51
N ASN A 58 -8.75 -8.03 7.32
CA ASN A 58 -8.69 -7.75 8.76
C ASN A 58 -7.65 -8.64 9.47
N ALA A 59 -7.62 -9.94 9.17
CA ALA A 59 -6.63 -10.85 9.72
C ALA A 59 -5.19 -10.46 9.34
N SER A 60 -4.99 -10.03 8.09
CA SER A 60 -3.69 -9.57 7.59
C SER A 60 -3.22 -8.31 8.34
N GLN A 61 -4.12 -7.32 8.47
CA GLN A 61 -3.87 -6.10 9.24
C GLN A 61 -3.51 -6.42 10.70
N LEU A 62 -4.24 -7.32 11.34
CA LEU A 62 -3.99 -7.70 12.74
C LEU A 62 -2.68 -8.47 12.92
N GLU A 63 -2.28 -9.32 11.95
CA GLU A 63 -0.96 -9.96 11.95
C GLU A 63 0.14 -8.90 11.97
N MET A 64 0.03 -7.87 11.11
CA MET A 64 0.97 -6.74 11.11
C MET A 64 0.98 -6.00 12.45
N VAL A 65 -0.19 -5.64 12.98
CA VAL A 65 -0.31 -4.83 14.22
C VAL A 65 0.22 -5.58 15.44
N HIS A 66 -0.06 -6.87 15.57
CA HIS A 66 0.29 -7.62 16.78
C HIS A 66 1.67 -8.28 16.70
N HIS A 67 2.12 -8.71 15.52
CA HIS A 67 3.38 -9.43 15.35
C HIS A 67 4.49 -8.56 14.73
N GLY A 68 4.15 -7.36 14.22
CA GLY A 68 5.08 -6.48 13.52
C GLY A 68 5.53 -7.02 12.16
N LYS A 69 4.90 -8.10 11.66
CA LYS A 69 5.29 -8.77 10.42
C LYS A 69 4.14 -9.57 9.81
N MET A 70 3.41 -8.91 8.90
CA MET A 70 2.52 -9.58 7.95
C MET A 70 3.27 -10.52 6.99
N HIS A 71 2.67 -11.66 6.71
CA HIS A 71 3.15 -12.61 5.69
C HIS A 71 3.29 -11.93 4.32
N GLY A 72 4.40 -12.18 3.61
CA GLY A 72 4.74 -11.45 2.39
C GLY A 72 3.72 -11.59 1.26
N PHE A 73 3.04 -12.74 1.16
CA PHE A 73 1.93 -12.91 0.22
C PHE A 73 0.75 -12.00 0.54
N MET A 74 0.44 -11.86 1.84
CA MET A 74 -0.69 -11.05 2.29
C MET A 74 -0.42 -9.55 2.12
N ARG A 75 0.84 -9.09 2.17
CA ARG A 75 1.17 -7.67 1.91
C ARG A 75 0.70 -7.19 0.54
N MET A 76 0.86 -8.02 -0.50
CA MET A 76 0.41 -7.68 -1.86
C MET A 76 -1.12 -7.55 -1.91
N TYR A 77 -1.84 -8.52 -1.34
CA TYR A 77 -3.29 -8.49 -1.28
C TYR A 77 -3.79 -7.29 -0.45
N TRP A 78 -3.17 -7.06 0.71
CA TRP A 78 -3.50 -5.99 1.64
C TRP A 78 -3.37 -4.60 1.00
N ALA A 79 -2.24 -4.32 0.33
CA ALA A 79 -1.99 -3.02 -0.31
C ALA A 79 -2.95 -2.77 -1.49
N LYS A 80 -3.24 -3.80 -2.30
CA LYS A 80 -4.17 -3.68 -3.42
C LYS A 80 -5.62 -3.45 -2.97
N LYS A 81 -6.03 -4.02 -1.83
CA LYS A 81 -7.34 -3.75 -1.22
C LYS A 81 -7.46 -2.33 -0.66
N ILE A 82 -6.37 -1.74 -0.16
CA ILE A 82 -6.39 -0.32 0.23
C ILE A 82 -6.72 0.55 -1.00
N LEU A 83 -6.08 0.31 -2.15
CA LEU A 83 -6.40 1.02 -3.40
C LEU A 83 -7.86 0.85 -3.83
N GLU A 84 -8.41 -0.34 -3.67
CA GLU A 84 -9.82 -0.63 -4.00
C GLU A 84 -10.80 0.12 -3.10
N TRP A 85 -10.44 0.37 -1.84
CA TRP A 85 -11.35 0.89 -0.80
C TRP A 85 -11.01 2.29 -0.28
N THR A 86 -10.22 3.06 -1.02
CA THR A 86 -9.92 4.47 -0.74
C THR A 86 -10.41 5.35 -1.88
N SER A 87 -10.58 6.64 -1.61
CA SER A 87 -11.21 7.55 -2.58
C SER A 87 -10.31 7.79 -3.79
N GLN A 88 -9.00 7.95 -3.56
CA GLN A 88 -8.01 8.29 -4.58
C GLN A 88 -6.76 7.40 -4.46
N PRO A 89 -6.06 7.11 -5.57
CA PRO A 89 -4.83 6.31 -5.53
C PRO A 89 -3.71 6.93 -4.69
N GLU A 90 -3.62 8.26 -4.61
CA GLU A 90 -2.65 8.97 -3.77
C GLU A 90 -2.94 8.75 -2.28
N GLU A 91 -4.22 8.77 -1.92
CA GLU A 91 -4.67 8.46 -0.56
C GLU A 91 -4.35 6.99 -0.22
N ALA A 92 -4.60 6.08 -1.16
CA ALA A 92 -4.30 4.65 -1.00
C ALA A 92 -2.82 4.42 -0.67
N LEU A 93 -1.93 5.00 -1.48
CA LEU A 93 -0.50 4.88 -1.32
C LEU A 93 -0.03 5.47 0.01
N SER A 94 -0.54 6.67 0.36
CA SER A 94 -0.23 7.32 1.62
C SER A 94 -0.64 6.48 2.83
N ILE A 95 -1.83 5.86 2.80
CA ILE A 95 -2.31 4.99 3.87
C ILE A 95 -1.46 3.71 3.94
N ALA A 96 -1.16 3.08 2.80
CA ALA A 96 -0.35 1.86 2.75
C ALA A 96 1.04 2.09 3.34
N ILE A 97 1.72 3.17 2.94
CA ILE A 97 3.04 3.55 3.46
C ILE A 97 2.96 3.85 4.96
N TYR A 98 1.97 4.64 5.40
CA TYR A 98 1.81 4.99 6.81
C TYR A 98 1.66 3.74 7.69
N LEU A 99 0.77 2.82 7.31
CA LEU A 99 0.50 1.61 8.08
C LEU A 99 1.70 0.66 8.05
N ASN A 100 2.35 0.50 6.89
CA ASN A 100 3.56 -0.30 6.77
C ASN A 100 4.64 0.23 7.71
N ASP A 101 4.95 1.52 7.64
CA ASP A 101 6.06 2.12 8.39
C ASP A 101 5.80 2.23 9.88
N LYS A 102 4.53 2.30 10.29
CA LYS A 102 4.13 2.33 11.69
C LYS A 102 4.26 0.99 12.39
N TYR A 103 3.88 -0.11 11.71
CA TYR A 103 3.73 -1.41 12.38
C TYR A 103 4.78 -2.44 11.97
N HIS A 104 5.30 -2.39 10.74
CA HIS A 104 6.31 -3.36 10.32
C HIS A 104 7.66 -3.11 10.99
N ILE A 105 8.21 -4.15 11.62
CA ILE A 105 9.59 -4.13 12.13
C ILE A 105 10.61 -3.98 10.98
N ASP A 106 10.23 -4.43 9.78
CA ASP A 106 10.97 -4.29 8.52
C ASP A 106 10.43 -3.15 7.62
N GLY A 107 9.67 -2.22 8.18
CA GLY A 107 9.18 -1.01 7.49
C GLY A 107 10.22 0.12 7.45
N ARG A 108 9.85 1.27 6.85
CA ARG A 108 10.75 2.42 6.60
C ARG A 108 12.02 1.99 5.83
N ASP A 109 11.80 1.13 4.85
CA ASP A 109 12.83 0.45 4.06
C ASP A 109 12.46 0.55 2.57
N PRO A 110 13.44 0.61 1.63
CA PRO A 110 13.16 0.61 0.20
C PRO A 110 12.20 -0.49 -0.25
N ASN A 111 12.25 -1.69 0.34
CA ASN A 111 11.31 -2.78 0.03
C ASN A 111 9.87 -2.46 0.46
N GLY A 112 9.69 -1.69 1.52
CA GLY A 112 8.37 -1.23 1.97
C GLY A 112 7.73 -0.27 0.97
N PHE A 113 8.47 0.76 0.56
CA PHE A 113 8.01 1.72 -0.45
C PHE A 113 7.72 1.05 -1.78
N VAL A 114 8.67 0.27 -2.28
CA VAL A 114 8.55 -0.42 -3.57
C VAL A 114 7.47 -1.50 -3.51
N GLY A 115 7.29 -2.15 -2.36
CA GLY A 115 6.21 -3.09 -2.13
C GLY A 115 4.82 -2.45 -2.19
N CYS A 116 4.67 -1.22 -1.66
CA CYS A 116 3.42 -0.46 -1.77
C CYS A 116 3.18 0.06 -3.20
N MET A 117 4.26 0.36 -3.94
CA MET A 117 4.21 0.85 -5.32
C MET A 117 3.98 -0.26 -6.37
N TRP A 118 4.04 -1.55 -5.99
CA TRP A 118 3.94 -2.71 -6.89
C TRP A 118 2.54 -3.36 -6.92
#